data_AF-A0A3D0NMT0-F1
#
_entry.id   AF-A0A3D0NMT0-F1
#
_cell.length_a   1.000
_cell.length_b   1.000
_cell.length_c   1.000
_cell.angle_alpha   90.00
_cell.angle_beta   90.00
_cell.angle_gamma   90.00
#
_symmetry.space_group_name_H-M   'P 1'
#
loop_
_entity.id
_entity.type
_entity.pdbx_description
1 polymer ?
#
loop_
_entity_poly.entity_id
_entity_poly.type
_entity_poly.pdbx_seq_one_letter_code
_entity_poly.pdbx_strand_id
1 'polypeptide(L)'
;TIPGKPTRGTATVNPDGTFSYRADPSVAATGATDTFRVTVSDAASGFQLHGIGGLINLLTLGLIGSPGDSSTSTVTVTVTAFNNLPTGYAIVGRPDPVTGVVRGNVVGSDADADQLTYSGSANTAKGAVIVTAAGDFTYTPTSQALQIATSPTAAAADRQDSFDVAIDDGRGGMVAVAVTVPVGMTDILSTFCGCTLMPADTVFHADVRNLPVLAKSGTWLSVLGADRGATLRATWGGEPWMGSIGGMPVNVVGASRPAERVIFNRGLSTSGPSIDDRPYAIPDYPIVEGMGSAGAGTVPAWDRHLLVFQEGTCISQELYNVANGIELPANGIGDALANGIYASQYGSAWIAEAGVRYDMSDPLYPAIGAANASRLPYLPLILRPDDLERGHIDHMLGIVIAKDRGTGYTWPARAGDGTGTNPDGVPMGTVLRLRADFDMTGYSPATQTILRALQNHGAVIYDSGNRGEDGARVLGMSNGWTGTDHITAQRELERVPLTAFDAVDVMSLALDPSAGWMIRSTVT
;
A
#
# COMPACT_ATOMS: atom_id res chain seq x y z
N THR A 1 -45.66 5.02 -54.20
CA THR A 1 -45.24 6.07 -53.25
C THR A 1 -45.73 5.73 -51.85
N ILE A 2 -45.20 6.36 -50.81
CA ILE A 2 -45.64 6.19 -49.42
C ILE A 2 -46.41 7.48 -49.03
N PRO A 3 -47.75 7.44 -48.92
CA PRO A 3 -48.55 8.63 -48.63
C PRO A 3 -48.49 9.09 -47.16
N GLY A 4 -47.84 8.33 -46.28
CA GLY A 4 -47.67 8.68 -44.86
C GLY A 4 -46.51 7.89 -44.25
N LYS A 5 -45.72 8.55 -43.40
CA LYS A 5 -44.55 7.93 -42.75
C LYS A 5 -45.00 6.88 -41.73
N PRO A 6 -44.23 5.80 -41.52
CA PRO A 6 -44.45 4.90 -40.39
C PRO A 6 -44.38 5.65 -39.05
N THR A 7 -44.97 5.10 -37.99
CA THR A 7 -45.02 5.76 -36.67
C THR A 7 -43.84 5.43 -35.76
N ARG A 8 -43.08 4.38 -36.08
CA ARG A 8 -42.02 3.78 -35.25
C ARG A 8 -40.74 3.56 -36.03
N GLY A 9 -40.57 4.30 -37.13
CA GLY A 9 -39.41 4.22 -38.01
C GLY A 9 -39.60 5.02 -39.29
N THR A 10 -38.69 4.77 -40.23
CA THR A 10 -38.70 5.39 -41.56
C THR A 10 -38.78 4.30 -42.62
N ALA A 11 -39.55 4.55 -43.68
CA ALA A 11 -39.68 3.64 -44.80
C ALA A 11 -39.47 4.39 -46.11
N THR A 12 -38.76 3.75 -47.04
CA THR A 12 -38.60 4.21 -48.43
C THR A 12 -39.02 3.08 -49.36
N VAL A 13 -39.70 3.42 -50.45
CA VAL A 13 -40.12 2.45 -51.48
C VAL A 13 -39.47 2.82 -52.80
N ASN A 14 -38.87 1.83 -53.46
CA ASN A 14 -38.24 1.96 -54.76
C ASN A 14 -39.28 1.82 -55.88
N PRO A 15 -38.98 2.28 -57.11
CA PRO A 15 -39.88 2.16 -58.26
C PRO A 15 -40.23 0.70 -58.63
N ASP A 16 -39.38 -0.26 -58.28
CA ASP A 16 -39.60 -1.71 -58.51
C ASP A 16 -40.50 -2.38 -57.45
N GLY A 17 -40.98 -1.61 -56.46
CA GLY A 17 -41.84 -2.09 -55.38
C GLY A 17 -41.08 -2.67 -54.18
N THR A 18 -39.74 -2.77 -54.23
CA THR A 18 -38.95 -3.09 -53.04
C THR A 18 -38.97 -1.92 -52.05
N PHE A 19 -38.82 -2.21 -50.76
CA PHE A 19 -38.78 -1.18 -49.73
C PHE A 19 -37.69 -1.45 -48.70
N SER A 20 -37.21 -0.40 -48.06
CA SER A 20 -36.37 -0.49 -46.87
C SER A 20 -37.07 0.18 -45.69
N TYR A 21 -37.03 -0.47 -44.53
CA TYR A 21 -37.55 0.04 -43.27
C TYR A 21 -36.42 0.13 -42.26
N ARG A 22 -36.29 1.28 -41.61
CA ARG A 22 -35.37 1.49 -40.49
C ARG A 22 -36.19 1.85 -39.26
N ALA A 23 -36.22 0.95 -38.28
CA ALA A 23 -36.90 1.18 -37.01
C ALA A 23 -36.26 2.35 -36.25
N ASP A 24 -37.07 3.03 -35.44
CA ASP A 24 -36.53 3.95 -34.43
C ASP A 24 -35.74 3.14 -33.38
N PRO A 25 -34.62 3.67 -32.85
CA PRO A 25 -33.80 2.94 -31.88
C PRO A 25 -34.55 2.43 -30.65
N SER A 26 -35.55 3.18 -30.15
CA SER A 26 -36.38 2.76 -29.01
C SER A 26 -37.27 1.55 -29.31
N VAL A 27 -37.65 1.38 -30.57
CA VAL A 27 -38.47 0.27 -31.06
C VAL A 27 -37.60 -0.93 -31.39
N ALA A 28 -36.37 -0.70 -31.89
CA ALA A 28 -35.38 -1.75 -32.10
C ALA A 28 -35.00 -2.45 -30.79
N ALA A 29 -34.87 -1.71 -29.69
CA ALA A 29 -34.53 -2.27 -28.38
C ALA A 29 -35.63 -3.15 -27.76
N THR A 30 -36.90 -2.75 -27.90
CA THR A 30 -38.03 -3.38 -27.20
C THR A 30 -38.86 -4.32 -28.08
N GLY A 31 -38.69 -4.22 -29.40
CA GLY A 31 -39.48 -4.92 -30.39
C GLY A 31 -40.89 -4.34 -30.51
N ALA A 32 -41.36 -4.16 -31.75
CA ALA A 32 -42.74 -3.79 -32.00
C ALA A 32 -43.15 -4.11 -33.44
N THR A 33 -44.45 -4.04 -33.68
CA THR A 33 -44.99 -3.99 -35.04
C THR A 33 -45.23 -2.54 -35.44
N ASP A 34 -44.79 -2.16 -36.64
CA ASP A 34 -45.15 -0.90 -37.28
C ASP A 34 -45.85 -1.16 -38.62
N THR A 35 -46.60 -0.18 -39.09
CA THR A 35 -47.29 -0.26 -40.37
C THR A 35 -47.11 1.01 -41.19
N PHE A 36 -47.01 0.85 -42.50
CA PHE A 36 -47.09 1.95 -43.44
C PHE A 36 -47.85 1.53 -44.69
N ARG A 37 -48.33 2.51 -45.44
CA ARG A 37 -49.10 2.26 -46.67
C ARG A 37 -48.20 2.47 -47.89
N VAL A 38 -48.37 1.62 -48.89
CA VAL A 38 -47.74 1.77 -50.21
C VAL A 38 -48.85 1.91 -51.24
N THR A 39 -48.81 3.02 -51.99
CA THR A 39 -49.74 3.28 -53.09
C THR A 39 -49.04 3.02 -54.41
N VAL A 40 -49.66 2.20 -55.25
CA VAL A 40 -49.27 1.97 -56.64
C VAL A 40 -50.31 2.66 -57.52
N SER A 41 -49.86 3.35 -58.56
CA SER A 41 -50.75 4.02 -59.53
C SER A 41 -50.25 3.80 -60.94
N ASP A 42 -51.19 3.66 -61.86
CA ASP A 42 -50.95 3.54 -63.30
C ASP A 42 -51.00 4.89 -64.03
N ALA A 43 -51.09 6.02 -63.33
CA ALA A 43 -51.18 7.35 -63.94
C ALA A 43 -50.00 7.71 -64.88
N ALA A 44 -48.88 6.97 -64.81
CA ALA A 44 -47.73 7.11 -65.70
C ALA A 44 -47.74 6.14 -66.90
N SER A 45 -48.69 5.20 -66.95
CA SER A 45 -48.76 4.09 -67.91
C SER A 45 -49.45 4.50 -69.22
N GLY A 46 -48.95 5.55 -69.89
CA GLY A 46 -49.50 5.99 -71.19
C GLY A 46 -51.00 6.37 -71.13
N PHE A 47 -51.65 6.51 -72.29
CA PHE A 47 -53.05 6.94 -72.35
C PHE A 47 -54.00 5.78 -72.02
N GLN A 48 -54.74 5.91 -70.91
CA GLN A 48 -55.77 4.98 -70.47
C GLN A 48 -57.01 5.75 -69.97
N LEU A 49 -58.22 5.24 -70.23
CA LEU A 49 -59.50 5.85 -69.82
C LEU A 49 -60.08 5.09 -68.61
N HIS A 50 -59.85 5.63 -67.41
CA HIS A 50 -60.28 5.03 -66.13
C HIS A 50 -61.76 5.33 -65.80
N GLY A 51 -62.67 4.79 -66.62
CA GLY A 51 -64.12 4.97 -66.46
C GLY A 51 -64.60 6.43 -66.60
N ILE A 52 -65.74 6.75 -66.01
CA ILE A 52 -66.31 8.12 -66.09
C ILE A 52 -65.42 9.17 -65.43
N GLY A 53 -64.63 8.79 -64.41
CA GLY A 53 -63.69 9.68 -63.73
C GLY A 53 -62.51 10.07 -64.62
N GLY A 54 -61.93 9.10 -65.34
CA GLY A 54 -60.89 9.35 -66.36
C GLY A 54 -61.43 10.12 -67.57
N LEU A 55 -62.69 9.87 -67.97
CA LEU A 55 -63.35 10.62 -69.04
C LEU A 55 -63.61 12.09 -68.66
N ILE A 56 -64.03 12.37 -67.42
CA ILE A 56 -64.18 13.73 -66.90
C ILE A 56 -62.81 14.41 -66.76
N ASN A 57 -61.78 13.69 -66.32
CA ASN A 57 -60.40 14.20 -66.28
C ASN A 57 -59.92 14.62 -67.68
N LEU A 58 -60.17 13.79 -68.69
CA LEU A 58 -59.84 14.10 -70.07
C LEU A 58 -60.62 15.31 -70.62
N LEU A 59 -61.94 15.33 -70.44
CA LEU A 59 -62.82 16.39 -70.97
C LEU A 59 -62.63 17.75 -70.27
N THR A 60 -62.07 17.74 -69.07
CA THR A 60 -61.73 18.95 -68.32
C THR A 60 -60.25 19.32 -68.43
N LEU A 61 -59.48 18.65 -69.29
CA LEU A 61 -58.03 18.86 -69.45
C LEU A 61 -57.27 18.75 -68.12
N GLY A 62 -57.68 17.80 -67.29
CA GLY A 62 -57.08 17.53 -65.98
C GLY A 62 -57.60 18.41 -64.83
N LEU A 63 -58.57 19.31 -65.06
CA LEU A 63 -59.13 20.15 -63.99
C LEU A 63 -59.95 19.36 -62.96
N ILE A 64 -60.70 18.33 -63.37
CA ILE A 64 -61.63 17.59 -62.49
C ILE A 64 -61.65 16.11 -62.89
N GLY A 65 -61.62 15.17 -61.94
CA GLY A 65 -61.55 13.72 -62.21
C GLY A 65 -60.17 13.12 -61.91
N SER A 66 -60.01 11.80 -62.00
CA SER A 66 -58.78 11.11 -61.58
C SER A 66 -57.91 10.71 -62.79
N PRO A 67 -56.58 10.97 -62.76
CA PRO A 67 -55.66 10.70 -63.87
C PRO A 67 -55.21 9.23 -64.00
N GLY A 68 -55.63 8.35 -63.09
CA GLY A 68 -55.25 6.94 -63.04
C GLY A 68 -56.01 6.22 -61.94
N ASP A 69 -56.00 4.90 -62.00
CA ASP A 69 -56.40 4.05 -60.89
C ASP A 69 -55.23 3.96 -59.89
N SER A 70 -55.57 3.89 -58.61
CA SER A 70 -54.57 3.69 -57.57
C SER A 70 -55.06 2.64 -56.60
N SER A 71 -54.14 1.77 -56.18
CA SER A 71 -54.38 0.79 -55.14
C SER A 71 -53.39 1.02 -54.01
N THR A 72 -53.89 0.96 -52.78
CA THR A 72 -53.08 1.13 -51.58
C THR A 72 -53.11 -0.13 -50.76
N SER A 73 -51.93 -0.67 -50.45
CA SER A 73 -51.77 -1.81 -49.56
C SER A 73 -51.07 -1.39 -48.27
N THR A 74 -51.39 -2.08 -47.18
CA THR A 74 -50.73 -1.90 -45.89
C THR A 74 -49.59 -2.91 -45.79
N VAL A 75 -48.39 -2.41 -45.51
CA VAL A 75 -47.22 -3.22 -45.18
C VAL A 75 -47.08 -3.24 -43.66
N THR A 76 -47.00 -4.43 -43.10
CA THR A 76 -46.74 -4.66 -41.67
C THR A 76 -45.29 -5.11 -41.51
N VAL A 77 -44.53 -4.41 -40.67
CA VAL A 77 -43.15 -4.76 -40.34
C VAL A 77 -43.08 -5.13 -38.86
N THR A 78 -42.63 -6.34 -38.58
CA THR A 78 -42.31 -6.77 -37.21
C THR A 78 -40.83 -6.57 -36.96
N VAL A 79 -40.49 -5.73 -36.00
CA VAL A 79 -39.12 -5.50 -35.53
C VAL A 79 -38.89 -6.40 -34.32
N THR A 80 -37.95 -7.32 -34.43
CA THR A 80 -37.50 -8.14 -33.29
C THR A 80 -36.65 -7.28 -32.36
N ALA A 81 -36.90 -7.36 -31.06
CA ALA A 81 -36.09 -6.70 -30.05
C ALA A 81 -34.62 -7.14 -30.16
N PHE A 82 -33.71 -6.17 -30.24
CA PHE A 82 -32.26 -6.38 -30.15
C PHE A 82 -31.68 -5.31 -29.24
N ASN A 83 -31.24 -5.74 -28.06
CA ASN A 83 -30.58 -4.93 -27.05
C ASN A 83 -29.64 -5.84 -26.27
N ASN A 84 -28.35 -5.57 -26.30
CA ASN A 84 -27.37 -6.29 -25.50
C ASN A 84 -27.34 -5.70 -24.09
N LEU A 85 -27.11 -6.54 -23.08
CA LEU A 85 -26.98 -6.03 -21.72
C LEU A 85 -25.67 -5.25 -21.56
N PRO A 86 -25.66 -4.16 -20.77
CA PRO A 86 -24.42 -3.50 -20.41
C PRO A 86 -23.54 -4.44 -19.57
N THR A 87 -22.24 -4.16 -19.57
CA THR A 87 -21.23 -4.79 -18.71
C THR A 87 -20.54 -3.72 -17.88
N GLY A 88 -19.93 -4.08 -16.75
CA GLY A 88 -19.15 -3.10 -15.98
C GLY A 88 -18.34 -3.70 -14.85
N TYR A 89 -17.46 -2.87 -14.29
CA TYR A 89 -16.62 -3.18 -13.15
C TYR A 89 -16.43 -1.94 -12.27
N ALA A 90 -16.03 -2.14 -11.03
CA ALA A 90 -15.82 -1.07 -10.07
C ALA A 90 -14.31 -0.78 -9.90
N ILE A 91 -13.98 0.50 -9.79
CA ILE A 91 -12.68 0.99 -9.33
C ILE A 91 -12.90 1.61 -7.95
N VAL A 92 -12.21 1.08 -6.94
CA VAL A 92 -12.37 1.47 -5.54
C VAL A 92 -11.10 2.18 -5.07
N GLY A 93 -11.25 3.40 -4.54
CA GLY A 93 -10.15 4.16 -3.95
C GLY A 93 -9.80 3.72 -2.53
N ARG A 94 -8.72 4.28 -1.98
CA ARG A 94 -8.36 4.06 -0.58
C ARG A 94 -9.32 4.81 0.36
N PRO A 95 -9.61 4.29 1.57
CA PRO A 95 -10.26 5.07 2.61
C PRO A 95 -9.49 6.33 2.94
N ASP A 96 -10.19 7.41 3.25
CA ASP A 96 -9.61 8.58 3.89
C ASP A 96 -9.07 8.19 5.29
N PRO A 97 -7.82 8.59 5.64
CA PRO A 97 -7.16 8.11 6.86
C PRO A 97 -7.80 8.60 8.16
N VAL A 98 -8.57 9.70 8.09
CA VAL A 98 -9.21 10.32 9.27
C VAL A 98 -10.66 9.88 9.39
N THR A 99 -11.37 9.83 8.27
CA THR A 99 -12.83 9.64 8.24
C THR A 99 -13.26 8.26 7.75
N GLY A 100 -12.35 7.48 7.15
CA GLY A 100 -12.66 6.19 6.54
C GLY A 100 -13.51 6.26 5.27
N VAL A 101 -13.77 7.47 4.74
CA VAL A 101 -14.59 7.66 3.53
C VAL A 101 -13.86 7.08 2.33
N VAL A 102 -14.56 6.24 1.56
CA VAL A 102 -14.04 5.62 0.33
C VAL A 102 -14.73 6.25 -0.87
N ARG A 103 -13.96 6.66 -1.87
CA ARG A 103 -14.47 7.15 -3.16
C ARG A 103 -14.06 6.21 -4.28
N GLY A 104 -14.89 6.09 -5.30
CA GLY A 104 -14.57 5.28 -6.47
C GLY A 104 -15.54 5.55 -7.61
N ASN A 105 -15.44 4.74 -8.66
CA ASN A 105 -16.29 4.87 -9.84
C ASN A 105 -16.62 3.47 -10.39
N VAL A 106 -17.84 3.31 -10.92
CA VAL A 106 -18.24 2.13 -11.70
C VAL A 106 -18.21 2.48 -13.16
N VAL A 107 -17.43 1.71 -13.92
CA VAL A 107 -17.23 1.89 -15.36
C VAL A 107 -18.05 0.84 -16.09
N GLY A 108 -18.99 1.30 -16.91
CA GLY A 108 -19.82 0.48 -17.77
C GLY A 108 -19.44 0.57 -19.24
N SER A 109 -19.73 -0.49 -19.99
CA SER A 109 -19.63 -0.55 -21.45
C SER A 109 -20.87 -1.23 -22.02
N ASP A 110 -21.33 -0.72 -23.14
CA ASP A 110 -22.48 -1.25 -23.88
C ASP A 110 -22.11 -1.54 -25.34
N ALA A 111 -22.55 -2.70 -25.86
CA ALA A 111 -22.18 -3.14 -27.19
C ALA A 111 -22.94 -2.40 -28.30
N ASP A 112 -24.12 -1.88 -27.98
CA ASP A 112 -24.97 -1.09 -28.87
C ASP A 112 -24.63 0.42 -28.80
N ALA A 113 -23.66 0.77 -27.96
CA ALA A 113 -23.20 2.13 -27.68
C ALA A 113 -24.31 3.04 -27.14
N ASP A 114 -25.26 2.46 -26.40
CA ASP A 114 -26.30 3.21 -25.70
C ASP A 114 -25.71 4.02 -24.53
N GLN A 115 -26.43 5.09 -24.17
CA GLN A 115 -25.99 5.98 -23.09
C GLN A 115 -26.27 5.32 -21.73
N LEU A 116 -25.21 5.08 -20.96
CA LEU A 116 -25.31 4.46 -19.64
C LEU A 116 -25.63 5.45 -18.53
N THR A 117 -26.49 5.04 -17.60
CA THR A 117 -26.77 5.75 -16.35
C THR A 117 -26.57 4.81 -15.15
N TYR A 118 -26.14 5.38 -14.02
CA TYR A 118 -25.76 4.61 -12.84
C TYR A 118 -26.64 4.97 -11.64
N SER A 119 -26.98 3.97 -10.83
CA SER A 119 -27.77 4.15 -9.60
C SER A 119 -27.39 3.10 -8.54
N GLY A 120 -27.93 3.22 -7.32
CA GLY A 120 -27.60 2.28 -6.23
C GLY A 120 -27.20 2.94 -4.91
N SER A 121 -27.50 4.23 -4.71
CA SER A 121 -27.34 4.87 -3.39
C SER A 121 -28.14 4.11 -2.34
N ALA A 122 -27.50 3.69 -1.25
CA ALA A 122 -28.07 2.80 -0.24
C ALA A 122 -27.42 3.01 1.12
N ASN A 123 -28.08 2.53 2.18
CA ASN A 123 -27.45 2.34 3.49
C ASN A 123 -27.19 0.86 3.68
N THR A 124 -25.99 0.52 4.13
CA THR A 124 -25.62 -0.82 4.57
C THR A 124 -25.64 -0.87 6.10
N ALA A 125 -25.38 -2.05 6.67
CA ALA A 125 -25.20 -2.16 8.12
C ALA A 125 -23.95 -1.43 8.63
N LYS A 126 -22.96 -1.16 7.76
CA LYS A 126 -21.66 -0.60 8.13
C LYS A 126 -21.43 0.83 7.64
N GLY A 127 -22.25 1.36 6.72
CA GLY A 127 -22.09 2.71 6.19
C GLY A 127 -23.22 3.17 5.28
N ALA A 128 -23.00 4.31 4.64
CA ALA A 128 -23.90 4.92 3.65
C ALA A 128 -23.19 5.10 2.32
N VAL A 129 -23.88 4.83 1.22
CA VAL A 129 -23.38 4.89 -0.16
C VAL A 129 -24.18 5.94 -0.92
N ILE A 130 -23.49 6.85 -1.59
CA ILE A 130 -24.07 7.78 -2.57
C ILE A 130 -23.45 7.48 -3.93
N VAL A 131 -24.28 7.20 -4.93
CA VAL A 131 -23.89 6.95 -6.33
C VAL A 131 -24.47 8.06 -7.20
N THR A 132 -23.63 8.63 -8.07
CA THR A 132 -24.05 9.63 -9.07
C THR A 132 -24.48 8.96 -10.37
N ALA A 133 -25.23 9.68 -11.21
CA ALA A 133 -25.65 9.19 -12.52
C ALA A 133 -24.48 8.94 -13.50
N ALA A 134 -23.25 9.35 -13.16
CA ALA A 134 -22.04 9.12 -13.93
C ALA A 134 -21.21 7.91 -13.44
N GLY A 135 -21.67 7.23 -12.38
CA GLY A 135 -20.99 6.05 -11.83
C GLY A 135 -20.04 6.34 -10.68
N ASP A 136 -19.74 7.62 -10.38
CA ASP A 136 -18.96 7.96 -9.18
C ASP A 136 -19.75 7.61 -7.93
N PHE A 137 -19.09 6.99 -6.95
CA PHE A 137 -19.66 6.68 -5.66
C PHE A 137 -18.82 7.22 -4.50
N THR A 138 -19.50 7.47 -3.37
CA THR A 138 -18.88 7.77 -2.08
C THR A 138 -19.51 6.88 -1.02
N TYR A 139 -18.67 6.10 -0.34
CA TYR A 139 -19.02 5.30 0.82
C TYR A 139 -18.53 5.99 2.10
N THR A 140 -19.42 6.15 3.07
CA THR A 140 -19.13 6.74 4.39
C THR A 140 -19.42 5.69 5.47
N PRO A 141 -18.40 5.13 6.14
CA PRO A 141 -18.62 4.14 7.19
C PRO A 141 -19.24 4.78 8.44
N THR A 142 -19.97 3.99 9.21
CA THR A 142 -20.44 4.39 10.55
C THR A 142 -19.29 4.35 11.55
N SER A 143 -19.39 5.16 12.61
CA SER A 143 -18.40 5.15 13.69
C SER A 143 -18.26 3.79 14.37
N GLN A 144 -19.36 3.04 14.51
CA GLN A 144 -19.35 1.69 15.07
C GLN A 144 -18.62 0.70 14.15
N ALA A 145 -18.88 0.76 12.84
CA ALA A 145 -18.19 -0.11 11.89
C ALA A 145 -16.69 0.20 11.83
N LEU A 146 -16.31 1.48 11.89
CA LEU A 146 -14.91 1.89 12.03
C LEU A 146 -14.28 1.29 13.29
N GLN A 147 -14.91 1.46 14.46
CA GLN A 147 -14.38 0.96 15.73
C GLN A 147 -14.18 -0.57 15.71
N ILE A 148 -15.16 -1.31 15.16
CA ILE A 148 -15.07 -2.77 15.03
C ILE A 148 -13.95 -3.14 14.05
N ALA A 149 -13.89 -2.50 12.88
CA ALA A 149 -12.88 -2.79 11.86
C ALA A 149 -11.44 -2.48 12.31
N THR A 150 -11.26 -1.44 13.14
CA THR A 150 -9.96 -1.09 13.75
C THR A 150 -9.55 -2.02 14.88
N SER A 151 -10.42 -2.92 15.33
CA SER A 151 -10.06 -3.90 16.36
C SER A 151 -8.95 -4.83 15.84
N PRO A 152 -7.89 -5.08 16.63
CA PRO A 152 -6.86 -6.06 16.30
C PRO A 152 -7.42 -7.48 16.07
N THR A 153 -8.57 -7.79 16.67
CA THR A 153 -9.25 -9.09 16.56
C THR A 153 -10.39 -9.11 15.55
N ALA A 154 -10.62 -8.02 14.81
CA ALA A 154 -11.70 -7.97 13.83
C ALA A 154 -11.54 -9.08 12.78
N ALA A 155 -12.63 -9.70 12.36
CA ALA A 155 -12.60 -10.66 11.27
C ALA A 155 -12.38 -9.95 9.93
N ALA A 156 -11.99 -10.69 8.88
CA ALA A 156 -11.89 -10.12 7.54
C ALA A 156 -13.21 -9.45 7.12
N ALA A 157 -14.34 -10.09 7.42
CA ALA A 157 -15.66 -9.55 7.13
C ALA A 157 -15.92 -8.20 7.81
N ASP A 158 -15.34 -7.91 8.97
CA ASP A 158 -15.57 -6.64 9.69
C ASP A 158 -14.87 -5.44 9.01
N ARG A 159 -13.80 -5.71 8.25
CA ARG A 159 -12.96 -4.69 7.59
C ARG A 159 -13.39 -4.35 6.18
N GLN A 160 -14.52 -4.87 5.74
CA GLN A 160 -15.05 -4.63 4.41
C GLN A 160 -16.58 -4.57 4.44
N ASP A 161 -17.12 -3.89 3.45
CA ASP A 161 -18.55 -3.75 3.21
C ASP A 161 -18.82 -3.86 1.71
N SER A 162 -20.06 -4.16 1.34
CA SER A 162 -20.43 -4.40 -0.04
C SER A 162 -21.79 -3.81 -0.39
N PHE A 163 -21.90 -3.28 -1.59
CA PHE A 163 -23.14 -2.75 -2.16
C PHE A 163 -23.15 -2.93 -3.68
N ASP A 164 -24.34 -2.88 -4.29
CA ASP A 164 -24.49 -3.01 -5.74
C ASP A 164 -24.72 -1.64 -6.38
N VAL A 165 -24.06 -1.41 -7.52
CA VAL A 165 -24.31 -0.28 -8.41
C VAL A 165 -24.95 -0.80 -9.68
N ALA A 166 -26.14 -0.32 -10.00
CA ALA A 166 -26.84 -0.68 -11.22
C ALA A 166 -26.42 0.23 -12.39
N ILE A 167 -26.18 -0.38 -13.54
CA ILE A 167 -25.93 0.26 -14.84
C ILE A 167 -27.16 0.01 -15.71
N ASP A 168 -27.80 1.08 -16.18
CA ASP A 168 -28.99 1.06 -17.04
C ASP A 168 -28.63 1.70 -18.39
N ASP A 169 -28.92 0.99 -19.48
CA ASP A 169 -28.69 1.43 -20.86
C ASP A 169 -29.80 2.33 -21.42
N GLY A 170 -30.88 2.55 -20.67
CA GLY A 170 -32.05 3.34 -21.10
C GLY A 170 -32.89 2.65 -22.18
N ARG A 171 -32.60 1.39 -22.49
CA ARG A 171 -33.23 0.54 -23.51
C ARG A 171 -33.85 -0.74 -22.93
N GLY A 172 -33.69 -0.96 -21.63
CA GLY A 172 -34.26 -2.08 -20.88
C GLY A 172 -33.24 -3.13 -20.46
N GLY A 173 -31.95 -2.92 -20.77
CA GLY A 173 -30.85 -3.69 -20.22
C GLY A 173 -30.31 -3.06 -18.94
N MET A 174 -30.26 -3.85 -17.88
CA MET A 174 -29.80 -3.43 -16.57
C MET A 174 -28.89 -4.50 -15.96
N VAL A 175 -27.70 -4.10 -15.50
CA VAL A 175 -26.76 -4.99 -14.80
C VAL A 175 -26.37 -4.39 -13.45
N ALA A 176 -26.21 -5.23 -12.43
CA ALA A 176 -25.68 -4.82 -11.13
C ALA A 176 -24.20 -5.20 -11.02
N VAL A 177 -23.36 -4.23 -10.65
CA VAL A 177 -21.94 -4.42 -10.33
C VAL A 177 -21.79 -4.42 -8.81
N ALA A 178 -21.34 -5.55 -8.26
CA ALA A 178 -21.00 -5.65 -6.84
C ALA A 178 -19.71 -4.88 -6.54
N VAL A 179 -19.80 -3.91 -5.63
CA VAL A 179 -18.68 -3.08 -5.16
C VAL A 179 -18.33 -3.51 -3.74
N THR A 180 -17.08 -3.90 -3.52
CA THR A 180 -16.55 -4.18 -2.17
C THR A 180 -15.62 -3.06 -1.76
N VAL A 181 -15.89 -2.42 -0.62
CA VAL A 181 -15.11 -1.32 -0.07
C VAL A 181 -14.47 -1.70 1.27
N PRO A 182 -13.24 -1.26 1.55
CA PRO A 182 -12.66 -1.37 2.89
C PRO A 182 -13.41 -0.47 3.90
N VAL A 183 -13.57 -0.95 5.12
CA VAL A 183 -14.17 -0.22 6.25
C VAL A 183 -13.07 0.14 7.23
N GLY A 184 -12.78 1.44 7.32
CA GLY A 184 -11.64 1.95 8.08
C GLY A 184 -10.30 1.69 7.40
N MET A 185 -9.32 2.56 7.68
CA MET A 185 -7.94 2.18 7.49
C MET A 185 -7.54 1.26 8.65
N THR A 186 -6.85 0.17 8.35
CA THR A 186 -5.95 -0.48 9.32
C THR A 186 -4.72 0.37 9.61
N ASP A 187 -4.48 1.41 8.81
CA ASP A 187 -3.23 2.17 8.78
C ASP A 187 -3.44 3.63 9.23
N ILE A 188 -4.11 3.86 10.38
CA ILE A 188 -3.79 5.10 11.11
C ILE A 188 -2.36 4.89 11.59
N LEU A 189 -1.42 5.47 10.83
CA LEU A 189 -0.02 5.32 11.19
C LEU A 189 0.21 5.94 12.56
N SER A 190 0.90 5.18 13.38
CA SER A 190 1.34 5.61 14.68
C SER A 190 2.32 6.77 14.55
N THR A 191 2.36 7.59 15.58
CA THR A 191 3.32 8.69 15.66
C THR A 191 4.28 8.46 16.80
N PHE A 192 5.54 8.81 16.58
CA PHE A 192 6.58 8.89 17.59
C PHE A 192 6.91 10.35 17.81
N CYS A 193 6.66 10.85 19.02
CA CYS A 193 6.78 12.29 19.36
C CYS A 193 6.04 13.20 18.36
N GLY A 194 4.86 12.76 17.90
CA GLY A 194 4.01 13.51 16.95
C GLY A 194 4.38 13.37 15.47
N CYS A 195 5.40 12.59 15.13
CA CYS A 195 5.82 12.33 13.75
C CYS A 195 5.46 10.91 13.32
N THR A 196 4.86 10.77 12.14
CA THR A 196 4.78 9.48 11.47
C THR A 196 6.18 9.08 10.99
N LEU A 197 6.56 7.81 11.24
CA LEU A 197 7.88 7.31 10.89
C LEU A 197 7.85 6.63 9.52
N MET A 198 8.14 7.40 8.48
CA MET A 198 7.99 7.10 7.06
C MET A 198 6.55 7.22 6.53
N PRO A 199 6.35 7.72 5.30
CA PRO A 199 5.01 7.80 4.71
C PRO A 199 4.34 6.42 4.53
N ALA A 200 3.00 6.39 4.56
CA ALA A 200 2.19 5.17 4.45
C ALA A 200 2.40 4.39 3.14
N ASP A 201 2.80 5.06 2.07
CA ASP A 201 3.13 4.46 0.78
C ASP A 201 4.61 4.03 0.70
N THR A 202 5.19 3.63 1.82
CA THR A 202 6.53 3.03 1.87
C THR A 202 6.51 1.57 2.30
N VAL A 203 7.61 0.88 2.01
CA VAL A 203 7.84 -0.52 2.43
C VAL A 203 7.68 -0.73 3.93
N PHE A 204 7.96 0.30 4.74
CA PHE A 204 7.91 0.23 6.20
C PHE A 204 6.49 -0.03 6.70
N HIS A 205 5.46 0.34 5.93
CA HIS A 205 4.05 0.12 6.29
C HIS A 205 3.36 -0.87 5.35
N ALA A 206 4.11 -1.52 4.46
CA ALA A 206 3.54 -2.42 3.47
C ALA A 206 2.85 -3.63 4.12
N ASP A 207 1.71 -4.03 3.55
CA ASP A 207 1.10 -5.33 3.83
C ASP A 207 1.81 -6.41 3.00
N VAL A 208 2.50 -7.32 3.69
CA VAL A 208 3.28 -8.42 3.08
C VAL A 208 2.55 -9.77 3.13
N ARG A 209 1.34 -9.85 3.70
CA ARG A 209 0.63 -11.12 3.97
C ARG A 209 0.43 -11.97 2.74
N ASN A 210 0.15 -11.33 1.61
CA ASN A 210 -0.17 -12.00 0.35
C ASN A 210 0.98 -11.99 -0.66
N LEU A 211 2.16 -11.51 -0.27
CA LEU A 211 3.30 -11.50 -1.18
C LEU A 211 3.79 -12.91 -1.50
N PRO A 212 4.27 -13.14 -2.74
CA PRO A 212 4.88 -14.41 -3.12
C PRO A 212 6.06 -14.77 -2.23
N VAL A 213 6.16 -16.05 -1.88
CA VAL A 213 7.33 -16.61 -1.18
C VAL A 213 8.48 -16.73 -2.19
N LEU A 214 9.66 -16.24 -1.81
CA LEU A 214 10.86 -16.34 -2.64
C LEU A 214 11.29 -17.80 -2.77
N ALA A 215 11.73 -18.20 -3.97
CA ALA A 215 12.19 -19.56 -4.23
C ALA A 215 13.33 -20.03 -3.30
N LYS A 216 14.13 -19.09 -2.77
CA LYS A 216 15.21 -19.36 -1.81
C LYS A 216 14.79 -19.38 -0.34
N SER A 217 13.52 -19.16 -0.02
CA SER A 217 13.01 -19.06 1.36
C SER A 217 13.49 -20.23 2.24
N GLY A 218 13.20 -21.47 1.83
CA GLY A 218 13.62 -22.66 2.59
C GLY A 218 15.14 -22.78 2.76
N THR A 219 15.92 -22.46 1.72
CA THR A 219 17.39 -22.48 1.79
C THR A 219 17.91 -21.46 2.79
N TRP A 220 17.41 -20.22 2.75
CA TRP A 220 17.84 -19.16 3.67
C TRP A 220 17.42 -19.45 5.12
N LEU A 221 16.23 -20.00 5.34
CA LEU A 221 15.79 -20.43 6.67
C LEU A 221 16.66 -21.57 7.21
N SER A 222 17.07 -22.52 6.36
CA SER A 222 18.01 -23.60 6.74
C SER A 222 19.39 -23.06 7.12
N VAL A 223 19.90 -22.05 6.39
CA VAL A 223 21.14 -21.34 6.72
C VAL A 223 21.04 -20.72 8.12
N LEU A 224 19.94 -20.03 8.41
CA LEU A 224 19.64 -19.44 9.72
C LEU A 224 19.37 -20.49 10.82
N GLY A 225 19.23 -21.77 10.45
CA GLY A 225 19.11 -22.88 11.38
C GLY A 225 17.70 -23.33 11.70
N ALA A 226 16.72 -23.01 10.87
CA ALA A 226 15.35 -23.50 11.03
C ALA A 226 15.29 -25.03 11.21
N ASP A 227 16.02 -25.79 10.39
CA ASP A 227 16.10 -27.26 10.47
C ASP A 227 16.85 -27.77 11.71
N ARG A 228 17.55 -26.87 12.43
CA ARG A 228 18.28 -27.14 13.67
C ARG A 228 17.55 -26.62 14.91
N GLY A 229 16.30 -26.19 14.76
CA GLY A 229 15.48 -25.68 15.86
C GLY A 229 15.77 -24.23 16.22
N ALA A 230 16.37 -23.45 15.33
CA ALA A 230 16.58 -22.02 15.55
C ALA A 230 15.25 -21.28 15.67
N THR A 231 15.22 -20.31 16.58
CA THR A 231 14.06 -19.47 16.88
C THR A 231 14.37 -18.00 16.63
N LEU A 232 13.35 -17.16 16.72
CA LEU A 232 13.59 -15.73 16.94
C LEU A 232 14.35 -15.52 18.26
N ARG A 233 15.03 -14.39 18.37
CA ARG A 233 15.69 -13.93 19.59
C ARG A 233 15.26 -12.51 19.90
N ALA A 234 15.17 -12.18 21.18
CA ALA A 234 14.73 -10.88 21.64
C ALA A 234 15.56 -10.47 22.84
N THR A 235 16.42 -9.46 22.69
CA THR A 235 17.38 -9.08 23.75
C THR A 235 17.30 -7.61 24.16
N TRP A 236 16.19 -6.93 23.86
CA TRP A 236 15.97 -5.57 24.33
C TRP A 236 15.66 -5.51 25.83
N GLY A 237 15.77 -4.35 26.49
CA GLY A 237 15.09 -4.04 27.76
C GLY A 237 15.24 -5.01 28.95
N GLY A 238 16.22 -5.91 28.92
CA GLY A 238 16.45 -6.98 29.91
C GLY A 238 17.59 -6.67 30.89
N GLU A 239 17.98 -7.69 31.67
CA GLU A 239 19.15 -7.62 32.56
C GLU A 239 20.42 -7.23 31.76
N PRO A 240 21.27 -6.32 32.27
CA PRO A 240 22.44 -5.86 31.54
C PRO A 240 23.36 -7.03 31.12
N TRP A 241 23.56 -7.20 29.81
CA TRP A 241 24.52 -8.16 29.26
C TRP A 241 25.83 -7.43 28.98
N MET A 242 26.92 -7.92 29.59
CA MET A 242 28.20 -7.19 29.65
C MET A 242 28.07 -5.75 30.20
N GLY A 243 27.03 -5.51 31.01
CA GLY A 243 26.68 -4.24 31.60
C GLY A 243 25.86 -3.29 30.70
N SER A 244 25.59 -3.64 29.44
CA SER A 244 24.69 -2.89 28.53
C SER A 244 23.29 -3.49 28.57
N ILE A 245 22.26 -2.66 28.50
CA ILE A 245 20.92 -3.14 28.14
C ILE A 245 20.98 -3.45 26.63
N GLY A 246 20.58 -4.66 26.23
CA GLY A 246 20.53 -4.98 24.81
C GLY A 246 19.44 -4.17 24.08
N GLY A 247 19.54 -4.11 22.75
CA GLY A 247 18.67 -3.28 21.91
C GLY A 247 19.29 -1.89 21.62
N MET A 248 18.55 -1.08 20.87
CA MET A 248 19.01 0.24 20.43
C MET A 248 18.49 1.35 21.35
N PRO A 249 19.33 2.13 22.04
CA PRO A 249 18.86 3.30 22.76
C PRO A 249 18.40 4.39 21.78
N VAL A 250 17.22 4.95 22.04
CA VAL A 250 16.73 6.13 21.31
C VAL A 250 16.80 7.34 22.23
N ASN A 251 17.57 8.35 21.85
CA ASN A 251 17.62 9.63 22.54
C ASN A 251 16.63 10.60 21.86
N VAL A 252 15.79 11.28 22.63
CA VAL A 252 14.84 12.28 22.10
C VAL A 252 15.27 13.67 22.55
N VAL A 253 15.33 14.61 21.61
CA VAL A 253 15.65 16.02 21.87
C VAL A 253 14.56 16.93 21.33
N GLY A 254 14.39 18.08 21.99
CA GLY A 254 13.46 19.12 21.57
C GLY A 254 13.78 19.69 20.19
N ALA A 255 12.76 20.21 19.50
CA ALA A 255 12.90 20.84 18.17
C ALA A 255 13.97 21.94 18.13
N SER A 256 14.20 22.64 19.25
CA SER A 256 15.16 23.73 19.39
C SER A 256 16.55 23.30 19.88
N ARG A 257 16.84 22.00 20.05
CA ARG A 257 18.18 21.54 20.46
C ARG A 257 19.21 22.05 19.45
N PRO A 258 20.24 22.80 19.90
CA PRO A 258 21.30 23.25 19.02
C PRO A 258 22.01 22.05 18.39
N ALA A 259 22.32 22.16 17.10
CA ALA A 259 23.09 21.14 16.41
C ALA A 259 24.60 21.45 16.52
N GLU A 260 25.38 20.42 16.74
CA GLU A 260 26.82 20.47 16.95
C GLU A 260 27.55 19.79 15.79
N ARG A 261 28.80 20.20 15.54
CA ARG A 261 29.61 19.57 14.50
C ARG A 261 30.27 18.32 15.05
N VAL A 262 30.14 17.22 14.28
CA VAL A 262 30.82 15.96 14.54
C VAL A 262 32.11 15.91 13.71
N ILE A 263 33.19 15.45 14.33
CA ILE A 263 34.46 15.20 13.67
C ILE A 263 34.44 13.77 13.14
N PHE A 264 34.36 13.61 11.82
CA PHE A 264 34.44 12.28 11.24
C PHE A 264 35.88 11.81 11.13
N ASN A 265 36.22 10.75 11.85
CA ASN A 265 37.56 10.21 11.91
C ASN A 265 37.53 8.70 11.71
N ARG A 266 37.85 8.26 10.49
CA ARG A 266 37.99 6.85 10.10
C ARG A 266 39.48 6.51 9.90
N GLY A 267 40.30 6.85 10.89
CA GLY A 267 41.76 6.76 10.80
C GLY A 267 42.37 7.88 9.95
N LEU A 268 42.72 7.61 8.69
CA LEU A 268 43.29 8.61 7.77
C LEU A 268 42.25 9.27 6.84
N SER A 269 40.99 8.82 6.89
CA SER A 269 39.91 9.39 6.07
C SER A 269 38.92 10.17 6.94
N THR A 270 38.62 11.39 6.52
CA THR A 270 37.62 12.29 7.13
C THR A 270 36.44 12.56 6.19
N SER A 271 36.35 11.82 5.07
CA SER A 271 35.32 12.00 4.03
C SER A 271 34.93 10.65 3.40
N GLY A 272 33.72 10.56 2.85
CA GLY A 272 33.24 9.35 2.17
C GLY A 272 31.71 9.29 2.08
N PRO A 273 31.15 8.35 1.31
CA PRO A 273 29.71 8.28 1.07
C PRO A 273 28.87 7.96 2.32
N SER A 274 29.51 7.44 3.37
CA SER A 274 28.90 7.15 4.67
C SER A 274 28.93 8.33 5.65
N ILE A 275 29.46 9.49 5.25
CA ILE A 275 29.62 10.66 6.12
C ILE A 275 28.68 11.77 5.63
N ASP A 276 27.63 12.02 6.39
CA ASP A 276 26.86 13.26 6.35
C ASP A 276 27.50 14.28 7.31
N ASP A 277 28.14 15.31 6.77
CA ASP A 277 28.92 16.29 7.54
C ASP A 277 28.08 17.46 8.11
N ARG A 278 26.76 17.40 7.90
CA ARG A 278 25.83 18.36 8.51
C ARG A 278 25.86 18.24 10.05
N PRO A 279 25.58 19.32 10.80
CA PRO A 279 25.50 19.26 12.25
C PRO A 279 24.40 18.33 12.79
N TYR A 280 24.62 17.79 13.99
CA TYR A 280 23.78 16.81 14.69
C TYR A 280 23.26 17.36 16.03
N ALA A 281 21.99 17.13 16.35
CA ALA A 281 21.33 17.62 17.56
C ALA A 281 21.57 16.69 18.76
N ILE A 282 22.83 16.42 19.09
CA ILE A 282 23.22 15.47 20.14
C ILE A 282 22.80 16.03 21.52
N PRO A 283 22.08 15.27 22.37
CA PRO A 283 21.81 15.69 23.75
C PRO A 283 23.07 15.61 24.61
N ASP A 284 23.07 16.35 25.73
CA ASP A 284 24.14 16.24 26.72
C ASP A 284 24.10 14.85 27.38
N TYR A 285 25.25 14.18 27.47
CA TYR A 285 25.38 12.83 28.07
C TYR A 285 24.41 11.80 27.45
N PRO A 286 24.47 11.58 26.13
CA PRO A 286 23.56 10.68 25.45
C PRO A 286 23.79 9.22 25.86
N ILE A 287 22.76 8.40 25.69
CA ILE A 287 22.88 6.95 25.80
C ILE A 287 23.29 6.42 24.42
N VAL A 288 24.42 5.73 24.35
CA VAL A 288 24.94 5.11 23.12
C VAL A 288 24.74 3.60 23.20
N GLU A 289 24.52 2.95 22.07
CA GLU A 289 24.48 1.50 21.99
C GLU A 289 25.75 0.88 22.60
N GLY A 290 25.55 -0.23 23.32
CA GLY A 290 26.64 -0.89 24.01
C GLY A 290 27.18 -0.07 25.18
N MET A 291 26.49 0.98 25.67
CA MET A 291 26.79 1.63 26.94
C MET A 291 25.90 1.14 28.07
N GLY A 292 26.41 1.29 29.29
CA GLY A 292 25.70 0.79 30.46
C GLY A 292 24.49 1.59 30.80
N SER A 293 23.53 0.94 31.47
CA SER A 293 22.49 1.65 32.20
C SER A 293 23.17 2.67 33.11
N ALA A 294 22.72 3.92 33.10
CA ALA A 294 23.26 4.99 33.94
C ALA A 294 23.44 4.49 35.39
N GLY A 295 24.70 4.29 35.82
CA GLY A 295 25.05 3.80 37.15
C GLY A 295 25.70 2.41 37.26
N ALA A 296 25.75 1.61 36.19
CA ALA A 296 26.45 0.32 36.19
C ALA A 296 27.88 0.47 35.65
N GLY A 297 28.86 0.59 36.54
CA GLY A 297 30.27 0.90 36.26
C GLY A 297 31.10 -0.16 35.50
N THR A 298 30.56 -0.78 34.46
CA THR A 298 31.26 -1.71 33.56
C THR A 298 30.48 -1.82 32.26
N VAL A 299 30.98 -1.32 31.12
CA VAL A 299 30.55 -1.77 29.77
C VAL A 299 31.63 -1.59 28.70
N PRO A 300 32.08 -2.65 28.02
CA PRO A 300 32.82 -2.52 26.76
C PRO A 300 31.86 -2.06 25.66
N ALA A 301 32.08 -0.86 25.10
CA ALA A 301 31.22 -0.34 24.05
C ALA A 301 31.49 -1.07 22.73
N TRP A 302 30.55 -1.91 22.31
CA TRP A 302 30.53 -2.59 21.02
C TRP A 302 29.59 -1.82 20.08
N ASP A 303 29.98 -1.66 18.81
CA ASP A 303 29.35 -0.87 17.73
C ASP A 303 29.19 0.64 17.96
N ARG A 304 28.72 1.08 19.13
CA ARG A 304 28.62 2.49 19.55
C ARG A 304 27.78 3.35 18.59
N HIS A 305 26.61 2.86 18.20
CA HIS A 305 25.62 3.69 17.53
C HIS A 305 25.01 4.71 18.49
N LEU A 306 24.95 5.97 18.05
CA LEU A 306 24.19 7.02 18.70
C LEU A 306 22.99 7.38 17.83
N LEU A 307 21.80 6.99 18.28
CA LEU A 307 20.53 7.31 17.63
C LEU A 307 19.83 8.45 18.38
N VAL A 308 19.54 9.53 17.65
CA VAL A 308 18.88 10.73 18.17
C VAL A 308 17.69 11.09 17.30
N PHE A 309 16.52 11.29 17.91
CA PHE A 309 15.34 11.81 17.27
C PHE A 309 15.07 13.25 17.72
N GLN A 310 14.96 14.16 16.75
CA GLN A 310 14.67 15.57 17.01
C GLN A 310 13.18 15.84 16.79
N GLU A 311 12.42 15.87 17.89
CA GLU A 311 10.97 16.04 17.86
C GLU A 311 10.57 17.37 17.20
N GLY A 312 9.38 17.43 16.60
CA GLY A 312 8.89 18.60 15.87
C GLY A 312 9.59 18.88 14.52
N THR A 313 10.75 18.27 14.26
CA THR A 313 11.42 18.29 12.93
C THR A 313 11.28 16.98 12.17
N CYS A 314 10.88 15.91 12.86
CA CYS A 314 10.79 14.55 12.33
C CYS A 314 12.11 14.02 11.74
N ILE A 315 13.25 14.54 12.20
CA ILE A 315 14.58 14.09 11.76
C ILE A 315 15.11 13.04 12.74
N SER A 316 15.39 11.85 12.22
CA SER A 316 16.17 10.81 12.88
C SER A 316 17.64 10.92 12.48
N GLN A 317 18.55 10.83 13.43
CA GLN A 317 19.98 11.03 13.24
C GLN A 317 20.73 9.84 13.83
N GLU A 318 21.62 9.28 13.04
CA GLU A 318 22.37 8.09 13.42
C GLU A 318 23.86 8.36 13.17
N LEU A 319 24.68 8.11 14.19
CA LEU A 319 26.14 8.16 14.13
C LEU A 319 26.69 6.81 14.55
N TYR A 320 27.77 6.38 13.88
CA TYR A 320 28.42 5.09 14.10
C TYR A 320 29.80 5.25 14.72
N ASN A 321 30.18 4.32 15.59
CA ASN A 321 31.43 4.27 16.33
C ASN A 321 31.76 5.60 17.06
N VAL A 322 30.79 6.14 17.81
CA VAL A 322 30.94 7.49 18.37
C VAL A 322 31.89 7.56 19.56
N ALA A 323 32.71 8.61 19.63
CA ALA A 323 33.57 8.92 20.77
C ALA A 323 33.45 10.39 21.21
N ASN A 324 33.59 10.65 22.50
CA ASN A 324 33.68 11.98 23.11
C ASN A 324 34.51 11.87 24.39
N GLY A 325 35.52 12.73 24.55
CA GLY A 325 36.44 12.67 25.69
C GLY A 325 35.90 13.24 27.01
N ILE A 326 34.74 13.91 26.98
CA ILE A 326 34.13 14.61 28.12
C ILE A 326 32.81 13.96 28.53
N GLU A 327 31.94 13.67 27.57
CA GLU A 327 30.56 13.24 27.83
C GLU A 327 30.39 11.73 27.94
N LEU A 328 31.25 10.94 27.27
CA LEU A 328 31.20 9.49 27.41
C LEU A 328 31.98 9.05 28.66
N PRO A 329 31.35 8.29 29.59
CA PRO A 329 32.07 7.70 30.70
C PRO A 329 33.17 6.75 30.21
N ALA A 330 34.28 6.75 30.95
CA ALA A 330 35.38 5.83 30.70
C ALA A 330 35.11 4.42 31.27
N ASN A 331 35.28 3.40 30.44
CA ASN A 331 35.19 1.99 30.83
C ASN A 331 36.58 1.39 31.16
N GLY A 332 37.18 1.86 32.25
CA GLY A 332 38.47 1.40 32.75
C GLY A 332 39.65 2.27 32.32
N ILE A 333 40.86 1.90 32.75
CA ILE A 333 42.05 2.76 32.61
C ILE A 333 42.40 3.02 31.13
N GLY A 334 42.29 2.01 30.27
CA GLY A 334 42.59 2.18 28.84
C GLY A 334 41.64 3.16 28.15
N ASP A 335 40.34 3.07 28.46
CA ASP A 335 39.32 3.97 27.91
C ASP A 335 39.38 5.36 28.57
N ALA A 336 39.73 5.45 29.85
CA ALA A 336 39.99 6.73 30.51
C ALA A 336 41.18 7.46 29.91
N LEU A 337 42.24 6.73 29.55
CA LEU A 337 43.38 7.26 28.82
C LEU A 337 42.97 7.66 27.39
N ALA A 338 42.17 6.85 26.70
CA ALA A 338 41.65 7.19 25.38
C ALA A 338 40.76 8.45 25.42
N ASN A 339 39.82 8.55 26.35
CA ASN A 339 38.98 9.72 26.56
C ASN A 339 39.82 10.94 26.95
N GLY A 340 40.85 10.78 27.78
CA GLY A 340 41.82 11.85 28.07
C GLY A 340 42.58 12.31 26.83
N ILE A 341 42.99 11.38 25.95
CA ILE A 341 43.62 11.70 24.66
C ILE A 341 42.62 12.44 23.78
N TYR A 342 41.39 11.93 23.62
CA TYR A 342 40.34 12.58 22.84
C TYR A 342 40.01 13.97 23.37
N ALA A 343 39.88 14.15 24.68
CA ALA A 343 39.65 15.45 25.31
C ALA A 343 40.83 16.40 25.07
N SER A 344 42.07 15.91 25.13
CA SER A 344 43.26 16.74 24.87
C SER A 344 43.38 17.16 23.40
N GLN A 345 42.91 16.33 22.46
CA GLN A 345 43.06 16.54 21.02
C GLN A 345 41.87 17.28 20.40
N TYR A 346 40.65 16.99 20.86
CA TYR A 346 39.39 17.43 20.26
C TYR A 346 38.47 18.17 21.23
N GLY A 347 38.86 18.34 22.50
CA GLY A 347 38.02 19.00 23.51
C GLY A 347 36.73 18.22 23.77
N SER A 348 35.60 18.93 23.76
CA SER A 348 34.26 18.36 23.93
C SER A 348 33.61 17.94 22.61
N ALA A 349 34.35 17.92 21.49
CA ALA A 349 33.76 17.57 20.20
C ALA A 349 33.40 16.08 20.14
N TRP A 350 32.25 15.80 19.52
CA TRP A 350 31.86 14.45 19.15
C TRP A 350 32.64 13.96 17.94
N ILE A 351 33.02 12.69 17.96
CA ILE A 351 33.78 12.00 16.92
C ILE A 351 32.96 10.80 16.45
N ALA A 352 32.93 10.51 15.16
CA ALA A 352 32.23 9.34 14.60
C ALA A 352 32.97 8.80 13.36
N GLU A 353 32.71 7.55 12.98
CA GLU A 353 33.22 6.99 11.71
C GLU A 353 32.26 7.18 10.54
N ALA A 354 30.95 7.21 10.83
CA ALA A 354 29.90 7.41 9.85
C ALA A 354 28.70 8.12 10.48
N GLY A 355 27.88 8.73 9.63
CA GLY A 355 26.76 9.55 10.08
C GLY A 355 25.73 9.73 8.98
N VAL A 356 24.46 9.80 9.38
CA VAL A 356 23.34 10.03 8.48
C VAL A 356 22.19 10.72 9.20
N ARG A 357 21.45 11.53 8.46
CA ARG A 357 20.18 12.11 8.88
C ARG A 357 19.08 11.66 7.94
N TYR A 358 18.03 11.09 8.50
CA TYR A 358 16.83 10.67 7.79
C TYR A 358 15.68 11.61 8.14
N ASP A 359 15.03 12.17 7.12
CA ASP A 359 13.74 12.83 7.27
C ASP A 359 12.66 11.74 7.29
N MET A 360 11.99 11.56 8.42
CA MET A 360 10.96 10.53 8.56
C MET A 360 9.69 10.84 7.75
N SER A 361 9.57 12.04 7.18
CA SER A 361 8.46 12.40 6.28
C SER A 361 8.81 12.21 4.80
N ASP A 362 10.07 11.90 4.48
CA ASP A 362 10.54 11.74 3.10
C ASP A 362 10.75 10.25 2.78
N PRO A 363 10.04 9.69 1.78
CA PRO A 363 10.21 8.29 1.42
C PRO A 363 11.48 8.01 0.59
N LEU A 364 12.25 9.05 0.25
CA LEU A 364 13.46 8.95 -0.56
C LEU A 364 14.69 8.58 0.28
N TYR A 365 15.69 8.02 -0.40
CA TYR A 365 16.98 7.76 0.22
C TYR A 365 17.67 9.05 0.65
N PRO A 366 18.40 9.05 1.78
CA PRO A 366 19.23 10.19 2.13
C PRO A 366 20.27 10.41 1.01
N ALA A 367 20.46 11.68 0.66
CA ALA A 367 21.39 12.09 -0.41
C ALA A 367 22.85 11.72 -0.08
N ILE A 368 23.19 11.65 1.21
CA ILE A 368 24.52 11.33 1.72
C ILE A 368 24.40 10.65 3.09
N GLY A 369 25.41 9.87 3.46
CA GLY A 369 25.48 9.26 4.77
C GLY A 369 24.85 7.88 4.83
N ALA A 370 25.41 7.03 5.69
CA ALA A 370 24.83 5.78 6.14
C ALA A 370 25.63 5.30 7.35
N ALA A 371 24.95 4.86 8.42
CA ALA A 371 25.61 4.45 9.66
C ALA A 371 25.57 2.95 9.93
N ASN A 372 24.82 2.15 9.15
CA ASN A 372 24.70 0.70 9.32
C ASN A 372 24.89 -0.07 8.00
N ALA A 373 24.96 -1.40 8.10
CA ALA A 373 25.26 -2.28 6.98
C ALA A 373 24.26 -2.14 5.82
N SER A 374 22.96 -2.19 6.10
CA SER A 374 21.91 -2.14 5.06
C SER A 374 21.64 -0.74 4.52
N ARG A 375 22.12 0.30 5.20
CA ARG A 375 21.76 1.72 5.00
C ARG A 375 20.25 1.98 5.14
N LEU A 376 19.59 1.21 6.00
CA LEU A 376 18.20 1.43 6.40
C LEU A 376 18.15 2.33 7.64
N PRO A 377 17.13 3.17 7.79
CA PRO A 377 16.91 3.91 9.02
C PRO A 377 16.50 2.97 10.16
N TYR A 378 17.17 3.05 11.31
CA TYR A 378 16.85 2.21 12.47
C TYR A 378 15.47 2.52 13.04
N LEU A 379 15.15 3.81 13.24
CA LEU A 379 13.97 4.23 13.99
C LEU A 379 12.62 3.63 13.52
N PRO A 380 12.28 3.59 12.21
CA PRO A 380 11.05 2.96 11.73
C PRO A 380 11.05 1.42 11.80
N LEU A 381 12.18 0.79 12.14
CA LEU A 381 12.33 -0.67 12.25
C LEU A 381 12.38 -1.16 13.70
N ILE A 382 12.52 -0.26 14.67
CA ILE A 382 12.67 -0.61 16.08
C ILE A 382 11.30 -0.94 16.68
N LEU A 383 11.20 -2.04 17.43
CA LEU A 383 10.08 -2.25 18.36
C LEU A 383 10.17 -1.30 19.56
N ARG A 384 9.10 -0.55 19.84
CA ARG A 384 9.09 0.52 20.86
C ARG A 384 8.12 0.23 22.01
N PRO A 385 8.28 0.90 23.17
CA PRO A 385 7.33 0.82 24.28
C PRO A 385 5.90 1.18 23.90
N ASP A 386 5.74 2.26 23.14
CA ASP A 386 4.43 2.76 22.74
C ASP A 386 3.69 1.81 21.77
N ASP A 387 4.41 0.96 21.03
CA ASP A 387 3.81 -0.10 20.21
C ASP A 387 3.06 -1.13 21.07
N LEU A 388 3.66 -1.55 22.19
CA LEU A 388 3.04 -2.52 23.09
C LEU A 388 1.92 -1.89 23.91
N GLU A 389 2.08 -0.64 24.35
CA GLU A 389 1.03 0.11 25.04
C GLU A 389 -0.21 0.31 24.16
N ARG A 390 -0.02 0.55 22.86
CA ARG A 390 -1.10 0.65 21.88
C ARG A 390 -1.73 -0.70 21.52
N GLY A 391 -1.02 -1.81 21.73
CA GLY A 391 -1.49 -3.15 21.36
C GLY A 391 -1.55 -3.38 19.84
N HIS A 392 -0.88 -2.54 19.05
CA HIS A 392 -0.79 -2.64 17.59
C HIS A 392 0.52 -2.01 17.09
N ILE A 393 1.18 -2.71 16.15
CA ILE A 393 2.36 -2.25 15.42
C ILE A 393 1.97 -2.17 13.95
N ASP A 394 2.13 -0.98 13.38
CA ASP A 394 1.76 -0.61 12.02
C ASP A 394 2.98 -0.49 11.09
N HIS A 395 4.14 -0.95 11.53
CA HIS A 395 5.38 -0.85 10.79
C HIS A 395 6.15 -2.18 10.78
N MET A 396 7.03 -2.30 9.79
CA MET A 396 7.99 -3.37 9.62
C MET A 396 8.97 -3.39 10.80
N LEU A 397 9.37 -4.58 11.23
CA LEU A 397 10.37 -4.76 12.28
C LEU A 397 11.76 -4.97 11.68
N GLY A 398 12.80 -4.61 12.41
CA GLY A 398 14.20 -4.93 12.08
C GLY A 398 14.61 -6.26 12.70
N ILE A 399 15.37 -7.06 11.96
CA ILE A 399 16.08 -8.23 12.49
C ILE A 399 17.56 -8.21 12.11
N VAL A 400 18.42 -8.74 12.98
CA VAL A 400 19.81 -9.05 12.66
C VAL A 400 20.04 -10.56 12.57
N ILE A 401 20.96 -10.96 11.70
CA ILE A 401 21.34 -12.37 11.49
C ILE A 401 22.85 -12.54 11.48
N ALA A 402 23.36 -13.70 11.84
CA ALA A 402 24.81 -13.98 11.85
C ALA A 402 25.39 -14.46 10.52
N LYS A 403 24.53 -14.76 9.54
CA LYS A 403 24.87 -15.51 8.31
C LYS A 403 24.39 -14.75 7.07
N ASP A 404 24.78 -13.49 7.01
CA ASP A 404 24.51 -12.61 5.90
C ASP A 404 25.34 -13.01 4.65
N ARG A 405 24.99 -12.44 3.50
CA ARG A 405 25.62 -12.68 2.20
C ARG A 405 26.95 -11.93 2.03
N GLY A 406 27.41 -11.19 3.04
CA GLY A 406 28.44 -10.18 2.91
C GLY A 406 27.91 -9.00 2.09
N THR A 407 28.63 -8.61 1.03
CA THR A 407 28.27 -7.45 0.19
C THR A 407 26.95 -7.58 -0.58
N GLY A 408 26.25 -8.73 -0.50
CA GLY A 408 24.99 -8.98 -1.19
C GLY A 408 23.78 -8.41 -0.45
N TYR A 409 22.93 -7.69 -1.18
CA TYR A 409 21.71 -7.10 -0.64
C TYR A 409 20.55 -7.18 -1.65
N THR A 410 19.34 -6.93 -1.15
CA THR A 410 18.11 -6.73 -1.93
C THR A 410 17.34 -5.54 -1.35
N TRP A 411 16.49 -4.90 -2.15
CA TRP A 411 15.59 -3.87 -1.64
C TRP A 411 14.70 -4.44 -0.52
N PRO A 412 14.46 -3.70 0.59
CA PRO A 412 14.70 -2.26 0.75
C PRO A 412 16.10 -1.83 1.20
N ALA A 413 17.03 -2.77 1.47
CA ALA A 413 18.41 -2.42 1.75
C ALA A 413 19.13 -1.87 0.52
N ARG A 414 20.19 -1.08 0.76
CA ARG A 414 21.00 -0.44 -0.28
C ARG A 414 22.47 -0.87 -0.25
N ALA A 415 22.86 -1.67 0.73
CA ALA A 415 24.16 -2.29 0.82
C ALA A 415 24.10 -3.59 1.62
N GLY A 416 25.13 -4.43 1.46
CA GLY A 416 25.39 -5.58 2.31
C GLY A 416 26.48 -5.27 3.34
N ASP A 417 26.76 -6.22 4.22
CA ASP A 417 27.74 -6.06 5.27
C ASP A 417 29.16 -6.52 4.83
N GLY A 418 30.19 -5.85 5.35
CA GLY A 418 31.59 -6.20 5.11
C GLY A 418 32.07 -6.05 3.67
N THR A 419 33.18 -6.75 3.34
CA THR A 419 33.89 -6.65 2.05
C THR A 419 34.01 -7.97 1.30
N GLY A 420 33.40 -9.04 1.80
CA GLY A 420 33.44 -10.39 1.21
C GLY A 420 32.06 -10.86 0.75
N THR A 421 32.00 -12.04 0.12
CA THR A 421 30.73 -12.67 -0.27
C THR A 421 30.61 -14.05 0.34
N ASN A 422 29.53 -14.29 1.07
CA ASN A 422 29.11 -15.63 1.48
C ASN A 422 28.05 -16.12 0.48
N PRO A 423 28.38 -17.04 -0.45
CA PRO A 423 27.47 -17.43 -1.53
C PRO A 423 26.17 -18.08 -1.03
N ASP A 424 26.19 -18.63 0.19
CA ASP A 424 25.05 -19.28 0.85
C ASP A 424 24.34 -18.35 1.85
N GLY A 425 24.91 -17.18 2.12
CA GLY A 425 24.35 -16.21 3.06
C GLY A 425 23.07 -15.54 2.55
N VAL A 426 22.30 -15.04 3.51
CA VAL A 426 21.04 -14.33 3.27
C VAL A 426 21.35 -12.86 2.97
N PRO A 427 20.85 -12.29 1.86
CA PRO A 427 21.09 -10.88 1.54
C PRO A 427 20.51 -9.94 2.60
N MET A 428 21.22 -8.85 2.91
CA MET A 428 20.63 -7.71 3.63
C MET A 428 19.40 -7.19 2.86
N GLY A 429 18.40 -6.72 3.58
CA GLY A 429 17.10 -6.28 3.04
C GLY A 429 16.11 -7.42 2.77
N THR A 430 16.49 -8.68 2.97
CA THR A 430 15.51 -9.78 2.89
C THR A 430 14.47 -9.62 4.01
N VAL A 431 13.18 -9.74 3.65
CA VAL A 431 12.06 -9.63 4.60
C VAL A 431 11.55 -11.02 4.94
N LEU A 432 11.57 -11.36 6.24
CA LEU A 432 10.98 -12.57 6.79
C LEU A 432 9.57 -12.26 7.31
N ARG A 433 8.57 -12.99 6.82
CA ARG A 433 7.17 -12.88 7.21
C ARG A 433 6.76 -14.09 8.04
N LEU A 434 6.12 -13.88 9.17
CA LEU A 434 5.49 -14.96 9.94
C LEU A 434 4.27 -15.48 9.16
N ARG A 435 4.14 -16.81 9.02
CA ARG A 435 3.02 -17.38 8.26
C ARG A 435 1.68 -17.13 8.93
N ALA A 436 0.64 -16.98 8.11
CA ALA A 436 -0.73 -16.76 8.56
C ALA A 436 -1.31 -17.91 9.41
N ASP A 437 -0.78 -19.12 9.25
CA ASP A 437 -1.22 -20.34 9.94
C ASP A 437 -0.57 -20.54 11.31
N PHE A 438 0.33 -19.64 11.73
CA PHE A 438 0.99 -19.73 13.03
C PHE A 438 -0.02 -19.49 14.17
N ASP A 439 -0.14 -20.47 15.07
CA ASP A 439 -1.02 -20.37 16.24
C ASP A 439 -0.42 -19.48 17.33
N MET A 440 -1.11 -18.38 17.62
CA MET A 440 -0.72 -17.38 18.62
C MET A 440 -1.51 -17.47 19.92
N THR A 441 -2.46 -18.42 20.05
CA THR A 441 -3.41 -18.44 21.18
C THR A 441 -2.74 -18.62 22.54
N GLY A 442 -1.59 -19.31 22.58
CA GLY A 442 -0.81 -19.53 23.80
C GLY A 442 0.12 -18.39 24.21
N TYR A 443 0.17 -17.30 23.44
CA TYR A 443 1.06 -16.16 23.66
C TYR A 443 0.35 -15.02 24.40
N SER A 444 1.10 -14.24 25.18
CA SER A 444 0.59 -13.05 25.86
C SER A 444 0.09 -11.99 24.87
N PRO A 445 -0.84 -11.09 25.26
CA PRO A 445 -1.35 -10.04 24.38
C PRO A 445 -0.25 -9.15 23.77
N ALA A 446 0.80 -8.85 24.53
CA ALA A 446 1.96 -8.11 24.07
C ALA A 446 2.73 -8.87 22.97
N THR A 447 2.99 -10.16 23.17
CA THR A 447 3.66 -10.98 22.15
C THR A 447 2.80 -11.13 20.91
N GLN A 448 1.49 -11.36 21.08
CA GLN A 448 0.58 -11.44 19.93
C GLN A 448 0.58 -10.15 19.10
N THR A 449 0.81 -8.99 19.71
CA THR A 449 0.96 -7.71 19.00
C THR A 449 2.17 -7.73 18.07
N ILE A 450 3.32 -8.20 18.56
CA ILE A 450 4.54 -8.35 17.77
C ILE A 450 4.36 -9.41 16.67
N LEU A 451 3.76 -10.55 17.00
CA LEU A 451 3.53 -11.63 16.03
C LEU A 451 2.58 -11.22 14.91
N ARG A 452 1.53 -10.44 15.21
CA ARG A 452 0.66 -9.84 14.18
C ARG A 452 1.44 -8.88 13.29
N ALA A 453 2.34 -8.07 13.84
CA ALA A 453 3.23 -7.20 13.06
C ALA A 453 4.10 -8.02 12.09
N LEU A 454 4.67 -9.12 12.57
CA LEU A 454 5.48 -10.02 11.76
C LEU A 454 4.68 -10.74 10.66
N GLN A 455 3.37 -10.95 10.84
CA GLN A 455 2.48 -11.44 9.78
C GLN A 455 2.15 -10.34 8.77
N ASN A 456 1.81 -9.13 9.26
CA ASN A 456 1.31 -8.03 8.44
C ASN A 456 2.41 -7.31 7.66
N HIS A 457 3.53 -6.98 8.30
CA HIS A 457 4.60 -6.15 7.76
C HIS A 457 5.94 -6.91 7.64
N GLY A 458 6.08 -8.02 8.37
CA GLY A 458 7.31 -8.81 8.37
C GLY A 458 8.46 -8.13 9.12
N ALA A 459 9.64 -8.74 9.03
CA ALA A 459 10.87 -8.18 9.56
C ALA A 459 11.99 -8.19 8.52
N VAL A 460 12.63 -7.03 8.32
CA VAL A 460 13.73 -6.85 7.39
C VAL A 460 15.07 -7.10 8.05
N ILE A 461 15.94 -7.83 7.35
CA ILE A 461 17.33 -8.01 7.73
C ILE A 461 18.07 -6.70 7.47
N TYR A 462 18.42 -5.96 8.53
CA TYR A 462 19.05 -4.64 8.41
C TYR A 462 20.52 -4.63 8.83
N ASP A 463 20.96 -5.61 9.61
CA ASP A 463 22.35 -5.72 10.08
C ASP A 463 22.77 -7.16 10.39
N SER A 464 24.06 -7.32 10.67
CA SER A 464 24.67 -8.58 11.05
C SER A 464 24.79 -8.73 12.56
N GLY A 465 24.66 -9.97 13.03
CA GLY A 465 24.91 -10.35 14.42
C GLY A 465 26.26 -11.03 14.62
N ASN A 466 26.47 -11.57 15.82
CA ASN A 466 27.66 -12.35 16.16
C ASN A 466 27.86 -13.53 15.21
N ARG A 467 29.08 -13.66 14.67
CA ARG A 467 29.42 -14.70 13.69
C ARG A 467 29.07 -16.12 14.17
N GLY A 468 28.36 -16.86 13.32
CA GLY A 468 28.08 -18.29 13.51
C GLY A 468 26.84 -18.61 14.34
N GLU A 469 26.11 -17.62 14.88
CA GLU A 469 24.86 -17.89 15.61
C GLU A 469 23.73 -18.39 14.68
N ASP A 470 22.87 -19.24 15.24
CA ASP A 470 21.59 -19.63 14.63
C ASP A 470 20.46 -18.74 15.18
N GLY A 471 19.48 -18.43 14.32
CA GLY A 471 18.32 -17.60 14.64
C GLY A 471 18.33 -16.24 13.96
N ALA A 472 17.32 -15.43 14.28
CA ALA A 472 17.21 -14.02 13.89
C ALA A 472 16.78 -13.20 15.11
N ARG A 473 17.46 -12.08 15.37
CA ARG A 473 17.23 -11.28 16.56
C ARG A 473 16.46 -10.02 16.22
N VAL A 474 15.29 -9.85 16.83
CA VAL A 474 14.42 -8.69 16.61
C VAL A 474 15.05 -7.47 17.28
N LEU A 475 15.01 -6.35 16.56
CA LEU A 475 15.46 -5.04 17.02
C LEU A 475 14.36 -4.41 17.90
N GLY A 476 14.73 -4.03 19.12
CA GLY A 476 13.86 -3.29 20.03
C GLY A 476 14.62 -2.18 20.73
N MET A 477 13.88 -1.17 21.22
CA MET A 477 14.46 -0.09 22.03
C MET A 477 15.12 -0.66 23.28
N SER A 478 16.27 -0.15 23.70
CA SER A 478 16.87 -0.57 24.99
C SER A 478 16.31 0.20 26.19
N ASN A 479 15.73 1.38 25.96
CA ASN A 479 15.23 2.30 26.98
C ASN A 479 13.72 2.56 26.85
N GLY A 480 13.12 3.19 27.88
CA GLY A 480 11.74 3.66 27.85
C GLY A 480 10.67 2.62 28.22
N TRP A 481 11.03 1.36 28.45
CA TRP A 481 10.08 0.33 28.85
C TRP A 481 9.53 0.55 30.26
N THR A 482 8.23 0.32 30.43
CA THR A 482 7.57 0.24 31.73
C THR A 482 6.89 -1.12 31.91
N GLY A 483 6.69 -1.56 33.15
CA GLY A 483 6.08 -2.86 33.43
C GLY A 483 6.96 -4.05 33.07
N THR A 484 6.34 -5.20 32.79
CA THR A 484 7.02 -6.48 32.52
C THR A 484 6.60 -7.15 31.22
N ASP A 485 5.70 -6.54 30.46
CA ASP A 485 5.11 -7.14 29.26
C ASP A 485 6.16 -7.35 28.17
N HIS A 486 7.10 -6.42 28.01
CA HIS A 486 8.23 -6.55 27.09
C HIS A 486 9.17 -7.70 27.46
N ILE A 487 9.36 -7.97 28.76
CA ILE A 487 10.18 -9.09 29.25
C ILE A 487 9.47 -10.42 28.99
N THR A 488 8.15 -10.48 29.17
CA THR A 488 7.35 -11.65 28.81
C THR A 488 7.42 -11.89 27.31
N ALA A 489 7.27 -10.84 26.51
CA ALA A 489 7.35 -10.92 25.06
C ALA A 489 8.71 -11.41 24.57
N GLN A 490 9.81 -10.96 25.18
CA GLN A 490 11.15 -11.47 24.86
C GLN A 490 11.23 -13.00 25.02
N ARG A 491 10.84 -13.50 26.19
CA ARG A 491 10.90 -14.94 26.51
C ARG A 491 9.99 -15.78 25.62
N GLU A 492 8.86 -15.24 25.23
CA GLU A 492 7.91 -15.94 24.36
C GLU A 492 8.37 -15.94 22.90
N LEU A 493 8.94 -14.83 22.40
CA LEU A 493 9.50 -14.76 21.04
C LEU A 493 10.63 -15.78 20.84
N GLU A 494 11.42 -16.07 21.88
CA GLU A 494 12.45 -17.11 21.84
C GLU A 494 11.93 -18.53 21.60
N ARG A 495 10.61 -18.73 21.64
CA ARG A 495 9.94 -20.02 21.34
C ARG A 495 9.40 -20.09 19.92
N VAL A 496 9.38 -18.98 19.18
CA VAL A 496 8.85 -18.91 17.82
C VAL A 496 9.90 -19.46 16.86
N PRO A 497 9.67 -20.63 16.23
CA PRO A 497 10.67 -21.26 15.38
C PRO A 497 10.79 -20.54 14.05
N LEU A 498 12.00 -20.49 13.48
CA LEU A 498 12.21 -19.94 12.14
C LEU A 498 11.50 -20.76 11.05
N THR A 499 11.12 -22.01 11.32
CA THR A 499 10.27 -22.82 10.42
C THR A 499 8.84 -22.27 10.25
N ALA A 500 8.43 -21.29 11.07
CA ALA A 500 7.16 -20.59 10.95
C ALA A 500 7.22 -19.36 10.03
N PHE A 501 8.39 -19.04 9.45
CA PHE A 501 8.58 -17.87 8.59
C PHE A 501 8.74 -18.25 7.13
N ASP A 502 8.51 -17.26 6.26
CA ASP A 502 8.86 -17.28 4.84
C ASP A 502 9.63 -16.02 4.47
N ALA A 503 10.63 -16.14 3.59
CA ALA A 503 11.20 -14.97 2.91
C ALA A 503 10.29 -14.57 1.73
N VAL A 504 9.87 -13.31 1.67
CA VAL A 504 8.84 -12.82 0.72
C VAL A 504 9.38 -11.78 -0.27
N ASP A 505 8.78 -11.72 -1.47
CA ASP A 505 9.20 -10.82 -2.55
C ASP A 505 8.64 -9.40 -2.38
N VAL A 506 9.27 -8.61 -1.52
CA VAL A 506 8.93 -7.19 -1.34
C VAL A 506 9.38 -6.31 -2.52
N MET A 507 10.36 -6.74 -3.33
CA MET A 507 10.82 -5.98 -4.51
C MET A 507 9.67 -5.75 -5.51
N SER A 508 8.73 -6.70 -5.61
CA SER A 508 7.53 -6.56 -6.44
C SER A 508 6.66 -5.34 -6.08
N LEU A 509 6.75 -4.84 -4.85
CA LEU A 509 6.05 -3.65 -4.39
C LEU A 509 6.74 -2.35 -4.79
N ALA A 510 8.06 -2.36 -5.06
CA ALA A 510 8.82 -1.14 -5.24
C ALA A 510 8.31 -0.29 -6.42
N LEU A 511 8.10 1.00 -6.17
CA LEU A 511 7.80 1.97 -7.23
C LEU A 511 9.06 2.24 -8.06
N ASP A 512 10.12 2.68 -7.39
CA ASP A 512 11.47 2.84 -7.93
C ASP A 512 12.50 2.47 -6.84
N PRO A 513 13.06 1.24 -6.88
CA PRO A 513 14.02 0.77 -5.88
C PRO A 513 15.39 1.45 -5.96
N SER A 514 15.62 2.33 -6.94
CA SER A 514 16.85 3.12 -7.03
C SER A 514 16.74 4.49 -6.36
N ALA A 515 15.51 5.00 -6.18
CA ALA A 515 15.24 6.33 -5.66
C ALA A 515 14.85 6.35 -4.17
N GLY A 516 14.11 5.35 -3.71
CA GLY A 516 13.55 5.38 -2.36
C GLY A 516 12.88 4.09 -1.89
N TRP A 517 12.09 4.25 -0.84
CA TRP A 517 11.32 3.17 -0.20
C TRP A 517 9.84 3.16 -0.59
N MET A 518 9.46 3.98 -1.58
CA MET A 518 8.09 4.06 -2.07
C MET A 518 7.63 2.74 -2.69
N ILE A 519 6.39 2.37 -2.40
CA ILE A 519 5.71 1.22 -3.00
C ILE A 519 4.64 1.67 -3.98
N ARG A 520 4.36 0.82 -4.98
CA ARG A 520 3.21 0.98 -5.85
C ARG A 520 1.97 0.83 -5.00
N SER A 521 1.04 1.79 -5.06
CA SER A 521 -0.28 1.57 -4.50
C SER A 521 -0.86 0.31 -5.17
N THR A 522 -1.24 -0.67 -4.37
CA THR A 522 -1.93 -1.89 -4.79
C THR A 522 -3.30 -1.54 -5.37
N VAL A 523 -3.27 -1.04 -6.60
CA VAL A 523 -4.41 -0.85 -7.50
C VAL A 523 -4.03 -1.63 -8.75
N THR A 524 -4.16 -2.95 -8.68
CA THR A 524 -4.14 -3.82 -9.85
C THR A 524 -5.07 -4.99 -9.61
#